data_AF-A0A8S0VX22-F1
#
_entry.id   AF-A0A8S0VX22-F1
#
_cell.length_a   1.000
_cell.length_b   1.000
_cell.length_c   1.000
_cell.angle_alpha   90.00
_cell.angle_beta   90.00
_cell.angle_gamma   90.00
#
_symmetry.space_group_name_H-M   'P 1'
#
loop_
_entity.id
_entity.type
_entity.pdbx_description
1 polymer ?
#
loop_
_entity_poly.entity_id
_entity_poly.type
_entity_poly.pdbx_seq_one_letter_code
_entity_poly.pdbx_strand_id
1 'polypeptide(L)'
;MLSFPRNVLTSLQPSQPRQSFDDILAAADLPPPGPDFFHARRALWLTPRVPLAQRPPSSARDKLQETLSHPHAVHSDAVWNNGLEKVWRGLASGGRLKNRLPMSLIIKIIYAAWLRDKTWPVGMEAPDSDQEQQQGQEQP
;
A
#
# COMPACT_ATOMS: atom_id res chain seq x y z
N MET A 1 -16.79 -38.49 8.63
CA MET A 1 -16.91 -37.23 9.42
C MET A 1 -15.74 -37.19 10.39
N LEU A 2 -14.70 -36.40 10.09
CA LEU A 2 -13.53 -36.27 10.97
C LEU A 2 -13.52 -34.84 11.54
N SER A 3 -13.78 -34.78 12.84
CA SER A 3 -13.73 -33.57 13.67
C SER A 3 -12.28 -33.19 13.91
N PHE A 4 -11.87 -31.99 13.49
CA PHE A 4 -10.57 -31.42 13.83
C PHE A 4 -10.68 -30.66 15.16
N PRO A 5 -9.92 -31.02 16.21
CA PRO A 5 -9.86 -30.19 17.41
C PRO A 5 -9.06 -28.91 17.13
N ARG A 6 -9.70 -27.79 17.47
CA ARG A 6 -9.23 -26.42 17.43
C ARG A 6 -8.22 -26.20 18.56
N ASN A 7 -6.93 -26.40 18.30
CA ASN A 7 -5.89 -26.07 19.28
C ASN A 7 -5.41 -24.63 19.09
N VAL A 8 -5.85 -23.78 20.01
CA VAL A 8 -5.39 -22.41 20.21
C VAL A 8 -4.14 -22.48 21.09
N LEU A 9 -2.95 -22.45 20.48
CA LEU A 9 -1.72 -22.18 21.24
C LEU A 9 -1.41 -20.69 21.13
N THR A 10 -1.90 -19.95 22.12
CA THR A 10 -1.44 -18.60 22.45
C THR A 10 0.02 -18.68 22.84
N SER A 11 0.92 -18.52 21.86
CA SER A 11 2.33 -18.29 22.12
C SER A 11 2.49 -16.86 22.61
N LEU A 12 2.87 -16.69 23.88
CA LEU A 12 3.41 -15.43 24.41
C LEU A 12 4.74 -15.17 23.71
N GLN A 13 4.70 -14.63 22.50
CA GLN A 13 5.90 -14.30 21.76
C GLN A 13 6.49 -13.01 22.36
N PRO A 14 7.75 -13.03 22.83
CA PRO A 14 8.45 -11.80 23.19
C PRO A 14 8.48 -10.89 21.95
N SER A 15 8.19 -9.61 22.16
CA SER A 15 8.18 -8.57 21.13
C SER A 15 9.52 -8.56 20.38
N GLN A 16 9.58 -9.27 19.25
CA GLN A 16 10.80 -9.32 18.45
C GLN A 16 11.13 -7.92 17.93
N PRO A 17 12.42 -7.54 17.89
CA PRO A 17 12.83 -6.32 17.22
C PRO A 17 12.34 -6.35 15.78
N ARG A 18 11.60 -5.31 15.39
CA ARG A 18 11.03 -5.18 14.06
C ARG A 18 12.17 -5.05 13.06
N GLN A 19 12.40 -6.08 12.26
CA GLN A 19 13.39 -6.03 11.20
C GLN A 19 12.86 -5.15 10.06
N SER A 20 13.66 -4.16 9.66
CA SER A 20 13.38 -3.35 8.47
C SER A 20 13.43 -4.24 7.22
N PHE A 21 12.95 -3.74 6.08
CA PHE A 21 13.15 -4.48 4.83
C PHE A 21 14.64 -4.66 4.53
N ASP A 22 15.47 -3.65 4.83
CA ASP A 22 16.92 -3.71 4.61
C ASP A 22 17.59 -4.77 5.50
N ASP A 23 17.15 -4.92 6.75
CA ASP A 23 17.66 -5.97 7.64
C ASP A 23 17.32 -7.37 7.11
N ILE A 24 16.11 -7.55 6.59
CA ILE A 24 15.67 -8.82 5.99
C ILE A 24 16.41 -9.10 4.70
N LEU A 25 16.66 -8.06 3.89
CA LEU A 25 17.42 -8.18 2.66
C LEU A 25 18.88 -8.57 2.94
N ALA A 26 19.48 -8.00 3.99
CA ALA A 26 20.84 -8.31 4.41
C ALA A 26 20.98 -9.72 5.01
N ALA A 27 19.91 -10.24 5.63
CA ALA A 27 19.89 -11.59 6.20
C ALA A 27 19.50 -12.68 5.19
N ALA A 28 18.97 -12.31 4.01
CA ALA A 28 18.54 -13.25 2.99
C ALA A 28 19.72 -13.73 2.14
N ASP A 29 19.72 -15.02 1.82
CA ASP A 29 20.64 -15.58 0.83
C ASP A 29 20.08 -15.29 -0.57
N LEU A 30 20.73 -14.36 -1.28
CA LEU A 30 20.30 -13.86 -2.59
C LEU A 30 21.31 -14.28 -3.66
N PRO A 31 20.84 -14.61 -4.88
CA PRO A 31 21.73 -14.93 -5.99
C PRO A 31 22.57 -13.71 -6.40
N PRO A 32 23.61 -13.88 -7.24
CA PRO A 32 24.37 -12.75 -7.77
C PRO A 32 23.47 -11.71 -8.49
N PRO A 33 23.85 -10.43 -8.52
CA PRO A 33 23.07 -9.38 -9.18
C PRO A 33 22.70 -9.73 -10.63
N GLY A 34 21.40 -9.65 -10.94
CA GLY A 34 20.83 -10.03 -12.23
C GLY A 34 19.31 -10.19 -12.15
N PRO A 35 18.65 -10.73 -13.19
CA PRO A 35 17.21 -10.98 -13.18
C PRO A 35 16.77 -11.86 -12.01
N ASP A 36 17.54 -12.91 -11.70
CA ASP A 36 17.25 -13.81 -10.59
C ASP A 36 17.31 -13.12 -9.22
N PHE A 37 18.25 -12.17 -9.05
CA PHE A 37 18.31 -11.32 -7.86
C PHE A 37 17.07 -10.45 -7.72
N PHE A 38 16.59 -9.87 -8.83
CA PHE A 38 15.34 -9.11 -8.83
C PHE A 38 14.15 -9.98 -8.42
N HIS A 39 14.01 -11.18 -9.00
CA HIS A 39 12.92 -12.09 -8.67
C HIS A 39 12.97 -12.54 -7.20
N ALA A 40 14.15 -12.92 -6.70
CA ALA A 40 14.33 -13.32 -5.30
C ALA A 40 14.02 -12.17 -4.33
N ARG A 41 14.55 -10.98 -4.59
CA ARG A 41 14.25 -9.77 -3.80
C ARG A 41 12.76 -9.42 -3.84
N ARG A 42 12.11 -9.51 -5.01
CA ARG A 42 10.68 -9.24 -5.16
C ARG A 42 9.84 -10.23 -4.38
N ALA A 43 10.18 -11.52 -4.40
CA ALA A 43 9.49 -12.53 -3.60
C ALA A 43 9.55 -12.21 -2.09
N LEU A 44 10.71 -11.80 -1.59
CA LEU A 44 10.86 -11.34 -0.21
C LEU A 44 10.05 -10.08 0.11
N TRP A 45 9.99 -9.13 -0.84
CA TRP A 45 9.19 -7.90 -0.69
C TRP A 45 7.70 -8.17 -0.61
N LEU A 46 7.21 -9.11 -1.43
CA LEU A 46 5.79 -9.44 -1.50
C LEU A 46 5.31 -10.38 -0.38
N THR A 47 6.23 -10.96 0.40
CA THR A 47 5.87 -11.86 1.50
C THR A 47 5.08 -11.10 2.58
N PRO A 48 3.82 -11.48 2.87
CA PRO A 48 2.99 -10.78 3.86
C PRO A 48 3.62 -10.79 5.24
N ARG A 49 3.68 -9.61 5.88
CA ARG A 49 4.22 -9.44 7.24
C ARG A 49 3.10 -9.24 8.24
N VAL A 50 3.36 -9.60 9.49
CA VAL A 50 2.43 -9.37 10.60
C VAL A 50 2.07 -7.87 10.63
N PRO A 51 0.77 -7.50 10.51
CA PRO A 51 0.36 -6.11 10.53
C PRO A 51 0.77 -5.44 11.84
N LEU A 52 1.25 -4.20 11.74
CA LEU A 52 1.42 -3.36 12.93
C LEU A 52 0.08 -3.21 13.64
N ALA A 53 0.09 -3.29 14.98
CA ALA A 53 -1.05 -2.87 15.79
C ALA A 53 -1.48 -1.46 15.34
N GLN A 54 -2.74 -1.33 14.91
CA GLN A 54 -3.24 -0.05 14.43
C GLN A 54 -3.31 0.93 15.61
N ARG A 55 -2.72 2.11 15.43
CA ARG A 55 -2.92 3.21 16.38
C ARG A 55 -4.41 3.57 16.35
N PRO A 56 -5.04 3.89 17.49
CA PRO A 56 -6.44 4.30 17.52
C PRO A 56 -6.69 5.41 16.49
N PRO A 57 -7.80 5.34 15.75
CA PRO A 57 -8.13 6.33 14.74
C PRO A 57 -8.28 7.72 15.39
N SER A 58 -7.97 8.76 14.61
CA SER A 58 -8.29 10.13 14.97
C SER A 58 -9.54 10.56 14.22
N SER A 59 -10.33 11.47 14.80
CA SER A 59 -11.54 12.01 14.15
C SER A 59 -11.27 12.58 12.75
N ALA A 60 -10.09 13.17 12.54
CA ALA A 60 -9.66 13.65 11.22
C ALA A 60 -9.38 12.51 10.23
N ARG A 61 -8.79 11.40 10.69
CA ARG A 61 -8.59 10.20 9.87
C ARG A 61 -9.94 9.59 9.49
N ASP A 62 -10.87 9.47 10.44
CA ASP A 62 -12.16 8.83 10.19
C ASP A 62 -12.99 9.62 9.18
N LYS A 63 -13.04 10.95 9.33
CA LYS A 63 -13.66 11.84 8.33
C LYS A 63 -13.02 11.68 6.96
N LEU A 64 -11.70 11.65 6.87
CA LEU A 64 -11.00 11.45 5.59
C LEU A 64 -11.32 10.08 4.98
N GLN A 65 -11.38 9.04 5.82
CA GLN A 65 -11.68 7.68 5.39
C GLN A 65 -13.13 7.55 4.89
N GLU A 66 -14.07 8.18 5.58
CA GLU A 66 -15.48 8.25 5.21
C GLU A 66 -15.67 9.05 3.91
N THR A 67 -15.04 10.22 3.77
CA THR A 67 -15.14 10.98 2.52
C THR A 67 -14.59 10.18 1.33
N LEU A 68 -13.47 9.47 1.51
CA LEU A 68 -12.83 8.68 0.45
C LEU A 68 -13.41 7.26 0.29
N SER A 69 -14.39 6.84 1.11
CA SER A 69 -15.10 5.58 0.92
C SER A 69 -16.21 5.69 -0.11
N HIS A 70 -16.72 6.92 -0.36
CA HIS A 70 -17.78 7.15 -1.32
C HIS A 70 -17.29 6.95 -2.76
N PRO A 71 -18.06 6.23 -3.60
CA PRO A 71 -17.80 6.18 -5.04
C PRO A 71 -17.76 7.61 -5.61
N HIS A 72 -16.80 7.88 -6.51
CA HIS A 72 -16.57 9.19 -7.14
C HIS A 72 -16.01 10.31 -6.26
N ALA A 73 -15.72 10.08 -4.97
CA ALA A 73 -15.10 11.08 -4.10
C ALA A 73 -13.77 11.61 -4.67
N VAL A 74 -13.00 10.74 -5.33
CA VAL A 74 -11.73 11.09 -5.99
C VAL A 74 -11.90 12.07 -7.15
N HIS A 75 -13.06 12.09 -7.80
CA HIS A 75 -13.39 12.98 -8.91
C HIS A 75 -14.09 14.28 -8.46
N SER A 76 -14.56 14.35 -7.21
CA SER A 76 -15.32 15.50 -6.71
C SER A 76 -14.43 16.68 -6.33
N ASP A 77 -14.64 17.83 -6.96
CA ASP A 77 -13.94 19.07 -6.60
C ASP A 77 -14.33 19.60 -5.22
N ALA A 78 -15.57 19.35 -4.79
CA ALA A 78 -16.00 19.68 -3.45
C ALA A 78 -15.18 18.93 -2.39
N VAL A 79 -14.90 17.63 -2.61
CA VAL A 79 -14.05 16.83 -1.72
C VAL A 79 -12.61 17.33 -1.74
N TRP A 80 -12.10 17.71 -2.92
CA TRP A 80 -10.76 18.25 -3.06
C TRP A 80 -10.54 19.51 -2.22
N ASN A 81 -11.44 20.47 -2.40
CA ASN A 81 -11.38 21.77 -1.74
C ASN A 81 -11.68 21.68 -0.23
N ASN A 82 -12.46 20.68 0.21
CA ASN A 82 -12.75 20.43 1.64
C ASN A 82 -11.61 19.73 2.40
N GLY A 83 -10.36 19.97 2.01
CA GLY A 83 -9.17 19.62 2.79
C GLY A 83 -8.33 18.48 2.24
N LEU A 84 -8.80 17.76 1.21
CA LEU A 84 -7.98 16.74 0.54
C LEU A 84 -6.75 17.37 -0.14
N GLU A 85 -6.87 18.56 -0.73
CA GLU A 85 -5.73 19.31 -1.29
C GLU A 85 -4.66 19.56 -0.22
N LYS A 86 -5.06 19.95 0.99
CA LYS A 86 -4.13 20.22 2.10
C LYS A 86 -3.39 18.97 2.54
N VAL A 87 -4.08 17.84 2.59
CA VAL A 87 -3.47 16.54 2.89
C VAL A 87 -2.48 16.16 1.79
N TRP A 88 -2.87 16.30 0.52
CA TRP A 88 -1.99 16.07 -0.62
C TRP A 88 -0.74 16.95 -0.60
N ARG A 89 -0.87 18.26 -0.39
CA ARG A 89 0.28 19.17 -0.30
C ARG A 89 1.24 18.81 0.83
N GLY A 90 0.72 18.34 1.97
CA GLY A 90 1.53 17.83 3.06
C GLY A 90 2.30 16.56 2.68
N LEU A 91 1.66 15.65 1.94
CA LEU A 91 2.30 14.43 1.45
C LEU A 91 3.35 14.73 0.36
N ALA A 92 2.99 15.53 -0.63
CA ALA A 92 3.85 15.87 -1.78
C ALA A 92 5.10 16.66 -1.37
N SER A 93 5.02 17.47 -0.31
CA SER A 93 6.18 18.20 0.23
C SER A 93 7.11 17.34 1.09
N GLY A 94 6.82 16.04 1.26
CA GLY A 94 7.58 15.16 2.16
C GLY A 94 7.32 15.45 3.65
N GLY A 95 6.21 16.12 3.96
CA GLY A 95 5.84 16.47 5.32
C GLY A 95 5.62 15.23 6.20
N ARG A 96 6.14 15.26 7.42
CA ARG A 96 6.00 14.15 8.36
C ARG A 96 4.55 14.03 8.85
N LEU A 97 3.93 12.87 8.64
CA LEU A 97 2.58 12.60 9.11
C LEU A 97 2.52 12.55 10.64
N LYS A 98 1.72 13.43 11.25
CA LYS A 98 1.46 13.42 12.71
C LYS A 98 0.77 12.11 13.15
N ASN A 99 -0.16 11.63 12.32
CA ASN A 99 -0.88 10.38 12.52
C ASN A 99 -0.61 9.45 11.34
N ARG A 100 -0.39 8.17 11.62
CA ARG A 100 -0.20 7.17 10.55
C ARG A 100 -1.48 7.06 9.74
N LEU A 101 -1.36 7.13 8.41
CA LEU A 101 -2.46 6.91 7.49
C LEU A 101 -2.35 5.51 6.88
N PRO A 102 -3.47 4.76 6.77
CA PRO A 102 -3.54 3.54 5.99
C PRO A 102 -3.04 3.75 4.55
N MET A 103 -2.26 2.82 4.02
CA MET A 103 -1.74 2.89 2.65
C MET A 103 -2.85 2.99 1.61
N SER A 104 -3.97 2.29 1.80
CA SER A 104 -5.13 2.37 0.92
C SER A 104 -5.69 3.80 0.79
N LEU A 105 -5.67 4.59 1.87
CA LEU A 105 -6.08 6.00 1.81
C LEU A 105 -5.05 6.86 1.10
N ILE A 106 -3.75 6.62 1.36
CA ILE A 106 -2.67 7.34 0.69
C ILE A 106 -2.77 7.15 -0.83
N ILE A 107 -2.96 5.91 -1.29
CA ILE A 107 -3.11 5.59 -2.72
C ILE A 107 -4.29 6.36 -3.33
N LYS A 108 -5.46 6.40 -2.66
CA LYS A 108 -6.62 7.17 -3.13
C LYS A 108 -6.35 8.67 -3.22
N ILE A 109 -5.62 9.24 -2.26
CA ILE A 109 -5.25 10.67 -2.26
C ILE A 109 -4.33 10.97 -3.45
N ILE A 110 -3.32 10.13 -3.68
CA ILE A 110 -2.38 10.27 -4.80
C ILE A 110 -3.12 10.16 -6.13
N TYR A 111 -3.97 9.15 -6.28
CA TYR A 111 -4.78 8.96 -7.48
C TYR A 111 -5.67 10.18 -7.78
N ALA A 112 -6.34 10.72 -6.75
CA ALA A 112 -7.16 11.93 -6.87
C ALA A 112 -6.34 13.17 -7.30
N ALA A 113 -5.06 13.25 -6.91
CA ALA A 113 -4.16 14.30 -7.34
C ALA A 113 -3.74 14.12 -8.81
N TRP A 114 -3.34 12.91 -9.21
CA TRP A 114 -2.92 12.64 -10.58
C TRP A 114 -4.02 12.86 -11.62
N LEU A 115 -5.26 12.54 -11.26
CA LEU A 115 -6.42 12.86 -12.10
C LEU A 115 -6.58 14.37 -12.35
N ARG A 116 -6.27 15.20 -11.35
CA ARG A 116 -6.39 16.67 -11.44
C ARG A 116 -5.24 17.30 -12.20
N ASP A 117 -4.04 16.82 -11.92
CA ASP A 117 -2.82 17.26 -12.61
C ASP A 117 -2.77 16.75 -14.06
N LYS A 118 -3.76 15.93 -14.48
CA LYS A 118 -3.81 15.25 -15.77
C LYS A 118 -2.55 14.43 -16.06
N THR A 119 -1.89 13.97 -15.00
CA THR A 119 -0.70 13.13 -15.05
C THR A 119 -1.05 11.65 -15.15
N TRP A 120 -2.28 11.27 -14.82
CA TRP A 120 -2.82 9.94 -15.13
C TRP A 120 -3.51 9.94 -16.52
N PRO A 121 -3.19 8.99 -17.41
CA PRO A 121 -3.87 8.88 -18.71
C PRO A 121 -5.37 8.61 -18.53
N VAL A 122 -6.20 9.47 -19.13
CA VAL A 122 -7.67 9.37 -19.03
C VAL A 122 -8.13 8.14 -19.81
N GLY A 123 -8.90 7.26 -19.15
CA GLY A 123 -9.46 6.05 -19.77
C GLY A 123 -8.53 4.83 -19.78
N MET A 124 -7.33 4.93 -19.20
CA MET A 124 -6.51 3.76 -18.91
C MET A 124 -6.70 3.33 -17.46
N GLU A 125 -7.22 2.12 -17.29
CA GLU A 125 -7.14 1.40 -16.02
C GLU A 125 -5.79 0.66 -15.99
N ALA A 126 -5.12 0.71 -14.84
CA ALA A 126 -3.96 -0.14 -14.64
C ALA A 126 -4.45 -1.60 -14.66
N PRO A 127 -3.75 -2.52 -15.35
CA PRO A 127 -4.08 -3.94 -15.30
C PRO A 127 -4.03 -4.43 -13.85
N ASP A 128 -4.88 -5.39 -13.52
CA ASP A 128 -5.03 -5.90 -12.14
C ASP A 128 -3.76 -6.64 -11.67
N SER A 129 -2.87 -7.03 -12.60
CA SER A 129 -1.59 -7.64 -12.27
C SER A 129 -0.46 -7.31 -13.25
N ASP A 130 0.75 -7.08 -12.70
CA ASP A 130 2.00 -6.89 -13.47
C ASP A 130 2.28 -8.03 -14.48
N GLN A 131 1.71 -9.23 -14.27
CA GLN A 131 1.89 -10.39 -15.13
C GLN A 131 1.07 -10.33 -16.43
N GLU A 132 -0.02 -9.58 -16.45
CA GLU A 132 -0.88 -9.46 -17.64
C GLU A 132 -0.24 -8.56 -18.71
N GLN A 133 0.64 -7.63 -18.29
CA GLN A 133 1.30 -6.69 -19.18
C GLN A 133 2.39 -7.34 -20.06
N GLN A 134 2.85 -8.55 -19.71
CA GLN A 134 3.92 -9.25 -20.45
C GLN A 134 3.41 -10.08 -21.64
N GLN A 135 2.10 -10.28 -21.78
CA GLN A 135 1.54 -11.12 -22.86
C GLN A 135 1.37 -10.39 -24.21
N GLY A 136 1.64 -9.08 -24.27
CA GLY A 136 1.44 -8.26 -25.48
C GLY A 136 2.71 -7.97 -26.30
N GLN A 137 3.89 -8.44 -25.86
CA GLN A 137 5.17 -8.21 -26.55
C GLN A 137 5.78 -9.52 -27.05
N GLU A 138 5.02 -10.33 -27.79
CA GLU A 138 5.61 -11.41 -28.57
C GLU A 138 4.79 -11.65 -29.85
N GLN A 139 5.17 -10.98 -30.94
CA GLN A 139 4.92 -11.41 -32.32
C GLN A 139 5.74 -10.53 -33.30
N PRO A 140 6.14 -11.08 -34.45
CA PRO A 140 7.48 -11.60 -34.74
C PRO A 140 8.41 -10.62 -35.47
#